data_AF-C0E4W3-F1
#
_entry.id   AF-C0E4W3-F1
#
_cell.length_a   1.000
_cell.length_b   1.000
_cell.length_c   1.000
_cell.angle_alpha   90.00
_cell.angle_beta   90.00
_cell.angle_gamma   90.00
#
_symmetry.space_group_name_H-M   'P 1'
#
loop_
_entity.id
_entity.type
_entity.pdbx_description
1 polymer ?
#
loop_
_entity_poly.entity_id
_entity_poly.type
_entity_poly.pdbx_seq_one_letter_code
_entity_poly.pdbx_strand_id
1 'polypeptide(L)'
;LLARATDATERATSDRDAAITRRNQVQTRLATAKDQVTALRTQQTRLTDNAHNMEIARSQAQVRMEEAQTKLVEQLGVPVTDIMRDYTPGPEFDLKQEKARLKQAEKDLSSLGKVNPLALEEYKALEERYEFLSTQLDDVEQARKDLTDVIEDVDAKILQLFTDAWLDVQAEFPKVFATLFPGGEGRLVLTEPGSMLTTGIEVEARPPGKKVKRLSLLSGGEKSLTALAMLVAIFRARPSPFYVMDEVEAALDDVNLRRLIALFVELRKDSQLIVITHQKPTMDVANVLYGVTMRGDGITRVISQRMTPGDLANPPAPQSSQS
;
A
#
# COMPACT_ATOMS: atom_id res chain seq x y z
N LEU A 1 63.39 -103.84 102.95
CA LEU A 1 62.57 -102.62 102.83
C LEU A 1 63.22 -101.59 101.91
N LEU A 2 64.52 -101.27 102.06
CA LEU A 2 65.24 -100.35 101.16
C LEU A 2 65.17 -100.71 99.66
N ALA A 3 65.38 -101.98 99.27
CA ALA A 3 65.40 -102.39 97.86
C ALA A 3 64.06 -102.21 97.10
N ARG A 4 62.93 -102.36 97.81
CA ARG A 4 61.59 -102.12 97.23
C ARG A 4 61.28 -100.62 97.12
N ALA A 5 61.81 -99.81 98.03
CA ALA A 5 61.68 -98.36 97.97
C ALA A 5 62.49 -97.79 96.78
N THR A 6 63.70 -98.31 96.52
CA THR A 6 64.51 -97.90 95.36
C THR A 6 63.89 -98.28 94.02
N ASP A 7 63.36 -99.50 93.85
CA ASP A 7 62.66 -99.92 92.61
C ASP A 7 61.38 -99.09 92.38
N ALA A 8 60.63 -98.78 93.45
CA ALA A 8 59.47 -97.90 93.35
C ALA A 8 59.86 -96.47 92.95
N THR A 9 60.97 -95.94 93.47
CA THR A 9 61.47 -94.60 93.07
C THR A 9 62.02 -94.58 91.65
N GLU A 10 62.68 -95.64 91.19
CA GLU A 10 63.19 -95.73 89.81
C GLU A 10 62.04 -95.80 88.79
N ARG A 11 61.01 -96.62 89.05
CA ARG A 11 59.80 -96.66 88.21
C ARG A 11 59.07 -95.33 88.19
N ALA A 12 58.90 -94.69 89.35
CA ALA A 12 58.29 -93.36 89.43
C ALA A 12 59.12 -92.30 88.67
N THR A 13 60.45 -92.41 88.68
CA THR A 13 61.35 -91.52 87.92
C THR A 13 61.23 -91.77 86.41
N SER A 14 61.21 -93.03 85.97
CA SER A 14 61.01 -93.41 84.57
C SER A 14 59.65 -92.95 84.03
N ASP A 15 58.57 -93.16 84.79
CA ASP A 15 57.22 -92.73 84.40
C ASP A 15 57.11 -91.20 84.34
N ARG A 16 57.75 -90.50 85.27
CA ARG A 16 57.87 -89.03 85.24
C ARG A 16 58.62 -88.57 84.00
N ASP A 17 59.75 -89.18 83.66
CA ASP A 17 60.58 -88.77 82.53
C ASP A 17 59.89 -89.08 81.19
N ALA A 18 59.17 -90.20 81.10
CA ALA A 18 58.30 -90.52 79.96
C ALA A 18 57.13 -89.52 79.83
N ALA A 19 56.50 -89.12 80.94
CA ALA A 19 55.45 -88.11 80.94
C ALA A 19 55.99 -86.72 80.55
N ILE A 20 57.19 -86.34 81.02
CA ILE A 20 57.88 -85.10 80.62
C ILE A 20 58.17 -85.12 79.12
N THR A 21 58.66 -86.23 78.58
CA THR A 21 58.96 -86.37 77.15
C THR A 21 57.69 -86.25 76.30
N ARG A 22 56.61 -86.92 76.69
CA ARG A 22 55.31 -86.84 76.00
C ARG A 22 54.72 -85.42 76.09
N ARG A 23 54.82 -84.77 77.25
CA ARG A 23 54.41 -83.37 77.43
C ARG A 23 55.19 -82.45 76.50
N ASN A 24 56.52 -82.61 76.43
CA ASN A 24 57.36 -81.79 75.56
C ASN A 24 57.03 -82.01 74.07
N GLN A 25 56.80 -83.25 73.63
CA GLN A 25 56.36 -83.55 72.26
C GLN A 25 55.00 -82.91 71.91
N VAL A 26 54.03 -82.98 72.83
CA VAL A 26 52.72 -82.33 72.66
C VAL A 26 52.89 -80.80 72.64
N GLN A 27 53.76 -80.25 73.48
CA GLN A 27 54.05 -78.82 73.53
C GLN A 27 54.71 -78.33 72.24
N THR A 28 55.63 -79.09 71.65
CA THR A 28 56.22 -78.77 70.34
C THR A 28 55.16 -78.84 69.23
N ARG A 29 54.33 -79.89 69.18
CA ARG A 29 53.25 -79.99 68.20
C ARG A 29 52.24 -78.84 68.32
N LEU A 30 51.90 -78.45 69.55
CA LEU A 30 51.03 -77.31 69.83
C LEU A 30 51.67 -75.99 69.37
N ALA A 31 52.98 -75.81 69.57
CA ALA A 31 53.70 -74.64 69.08
C ALA A 31 53.67 -74.57 67.55
N THR A 32 54.01 -75.66 66.85
CA THR A 32 53.96 -75.71 65.37
C THR A 32 52.55 -75.46 64.82
N ALA A 33 51.52 -76.04 65.45
CA ALA A 33 50.14 -75.79 65.05
C ALA A 33 49.73 -74.32 65.28
N LYS A 34 50.20 -73.68 66.36
CA LYS A 34 49.97 -72.24 66.62
C LYS A 34 50.66 -71.36 65.57
N ASP A 35 51.87 -71.70 65.17
CA ASP A 35 52.60 -70.96 64.12
C ASP A 35 51.89 -71.08 62.78
N GLN A 36 51.40 -72.27 62.42
CA GLN A 36 50.61 -72.50 61.20
C GLN A 36 49.29 -71.72 61.22
N VAL A 37 48.56 -71.73 62.33
CA VAL A 37 47.33 -70.93 62.49
C VAL A 37 47.62 -69.44 62.34
N THR A 38 48.74 -68.97 62.89
CA THR A 38 49.15 -67.56 62.77
C THR A 38 49.49 -67.20 61.33
N ALA A 39 50.27 -68.03 60.63
CA ALA A 39 50.61 -67.84 59.22
C ALA A 39 49.37 -67.84 58.31
N LEU A 40 48.45 -68.80 58.50
CA LEU A 40 47.20 -68.87 57.76
C LEU A 40 46.29 -67.67 58.05
N ARG A 41 46.24 -67.18 59.30
CA ARG A 41 45.52 -65.94 59.62
C ARG A 41 46.12 -64.74 58.91
N THR A 42 47.45 -64.59 58.88
CA THR A 42 48.09 -63.50 58.14
C THR A 42 47.80 -63.59 56.65
N GLN A 43 47.81 -64.78 56.06
CA GLN A 43 47.45 -64.98 54.65
C GLN A 43 45.98 -64.67 54.39
N GLN A 44 45.07 -65.09 55.29
CA GLN A 44 43.65 -64.77 55.21
C GLN A 44 43.43 -63.27 55.24
N THR A 45 44.04 -62.54 56.18
CA THR A 45 43.95 -61.07 56.25
C THR A 45 44.42 -60.42 54.95
N ARG A 46 45.59 -60.83 54.42
CA ARG A 46 46.09 -60.30 53.14
C ARG A 46 45.15 -60.55 51.95
N LEU A 47 44.57 -61.75 51.87
CA LEU A 47 43.64 -62.09 50.80
C LEU A 47 42.32 -61.30 50.94
N THR A 48 41.83 -61.10 52.16
CA THR A 48 40.65 -60.28 52.43
C THR A 48 40.89 -58.82 52.05
N ASP A 49 42.04 -58.25 52.43
CA ASP A 49 42.40 -56.87 52.09
C ASP A 49 42.51 -56.68 50.56
N ASN A 50 43.14 -57.65 49.87
CA ASN A 50 43.22 -57.64 48.40
C ASN A 50 41.85 -57.73 47.74
N ALA A 51 40.96 -58.62 48.22
CA ALA A 51 39.61 -58.75 47.71
C ALA A 51 38.82 -57.44 47.88
N HIS A 52 38.94 -56.81 49.05
CA HIS A 52 38.30 -55.53 49.33
C HIS A 52 38.82 -54.41 48.41
N ASN A 53 40.14 -54.34 48.21
CA ASN A 53 40.74 -53.38 47.27
C ASN A 53 40.27 -53.59 45.83
N MET A 54 40.14 -54.85 45.38
CA MET A 54 39.61 -55.18 44.06
C MET A 54 38.13 -54.81 43.92
N GLU A 55 37.34 -54.98 44.98
CA GLU A 55 35.92 -54.60 45.00
C GLU A 55 35.75 -53.09 44.90
N ILE A 56 36.55 -52.31 45.63
CA ILE A 56 36.59 -50.85 45.51
C ILE A 56 36.99 -50.44 44.09
N ALA A 57 38.05 -51.04 43.53
CA ALA A 57 38.50 -50.74 42.18
C ALA A 57 37.43 -51.06 41.12
N ARG A 58 36.70 -52.16 41.28
CA ARG A 58 35.58 -52.53 40.40
C ARG A 58 34.44 -51.52 40.49
N SER A 59 34.06 -51.12 41.70
CA SER A 59 33.01 -50.11 41.92
C SER A 59 33.39 -48.77 41.28
N GLN A 60 34.63 -48.31 41.49
CA GLN A 60 35.14 -47.10 40.85
C GLN A 60 35.17 -47.19 39.32
N ALA A 61 35.55 -48.34 38.76
CA ALA A 61 35.53 -48.56 37.32
C ALA A 61 34.10 -48.52 36.76
N GLN A 62 33.13 -49.08 37.50
CA GLN A 62 31.72 -49.08 37.10
C GLN A 62 31.12 -47.67 37.09
N VAL A 63 31.37 -46.87 38.14
CA VAL A 63 30.93 -45.47 38.18
C VAL A 63 31.51 -44.67 37.01
N ARG A 64 32.81 -44.81 36.71
CA ARG A 64 33.43 -44.13 35.57
C ARG A 64 32.83 -44.54 34.23
N MET A 65 32.42 -45.80 34.09
CA MET A 65 31.79 -46.30 32.88
C MET A 65 30.40 -45.70 32.70
N GLU A 66 29.60 -45.60 33.78
CA GLU A 66 28.28 -44.96 33.77
C GLU A 66 28.38 -43.46 33.47
N GLU A 67 29.34 -42.75 34.05
CA GLU A 67 29.63 -41.34 33.75
C GLU A 67 30.00 -41.16 32.27
N ALA A 68 30.88 -42.01 31.74
CA ALA A 68 31.29 -41.97 30.34
C ALA A 68 30.11 -42.24 29.39
N GLN A 69 29.26 -43.21 29.73
CA GLN A 69 28.06 -43.54 28.95
C GLN A 69 27.06 -42.37 28.94
N THR A 70 26.80 -41.76 30.09
CA THR A 70 25.90 -40.61 30.21
C THR A 70 26.41 -39.46 29.34
N LYS A 71 27.71 -39.15 29.43
CA LYS A 71 28.33 -38.08 28.65
C LYS A 71 28.26 -38.31 27.13
N LEU A 72 28.42 -39.56 26.68
CA LEU A 72 28.30 -39.93 25.27
C LEU A 72 26.88 -39.69 24.73
N VAL A 73 25.86 -40.09 25.51
CA VAL A 73 24.46 -39.90 25.14
C VAL A 73 24.09 -38.41 25.09
N GLU A 74 24.55 -37.62 26.07
CA GLU A 74 24.31 -36.17 26.09
C GLU A 74 24.97 -35.45 24.90
N GLN A 75 26.18 -35.85 24.50
CA GLN A 75 26.91 -35.18 23.42
C GLN A 75 26.43 -35.58 22.02
N LEU A 76 26.12 -36.85 21.81
CA LEU A 76 25.81 -37.39 20.48
C LEU A 76 24.32 -37.64 20.26
N GLY A 77 23.51 -37.70 21.32
CA GLY A 77 22.08 -38.02 21.25
C GLY A 77 21.79 -39.48 20.86
N VAL A 78 22.81 -40.36 20.90
CA VAL A 78 22.70 -41.77 20.48
C VAL A 78 23.06 -42.70 21.65
N PRO A 79 22.27 -43.76 21.91
CA PRO A 79 22.61 -44.77 22.91
C PRO A 79 23.94 -45.47 22.64
N VAL A 80 24.73 -45.71 23.70
CA VAL A 80 26.05 -46.37 23.58
C VAL A 80 25.96 -47.75 22.91
N THR A 81 24.88 -48.50 23.13
CA THR A 81 24.65 -49.80 22.48
C THR A 81 24.59 -49.70 20.96
N ASP A 82 23.97 -48.64 20.43
CA ASP A 82 23.86 -48.41 18.99
C ASP A 82 25.20 -47.91 18.43
N ILE A 83 25.93 -47.09 19.19
CA ILE A 83 27.30 -46.68 18.84
C ILE A 83 28.22 -47.90 18.71
N MET A 84 28.17 -48.82 19.68
CA MET A 84 28.97 -50.04 19.62
C MET A 84 28.51 -51.01 18.53
N ARG A 85 27.22 -51.04 18.17
CA ARG A 85 26.74 -51.91 17.09
C ARG A 85 27.15 -51.39 15.72
N ASP A 86 26.92 -50.10 15.47
CA ASP A 86 26.92 -49.53 14.12
C ASP A 86 28.23 -48.76 13.82
N TYR A 87 28.98 -48.37 14.85
CA TYR A 87 30.18 -47.52 14.74
C TYR A 87 31.41 -48.12 15.45
N THR A 88 31.45 -49.43 15.67
CA THR A 88 32.67 -50.09 16.17
C THR A 88 33.80 -49.96 15.14
N PRO A 89 34.98 -49.42 15.54
CA PRO A 89 36.12 -49.27 14.65
C PRO A 89 36.56 -50.61 14.04
N GLY A 90 36.63 -50.67 12.72
CA GLY A 90 37.25 -51.77 12.00
C GLY A 90 38.78 -51.73 12.04
N PRO A 91 39.46 -52.77 11.51
CA PRO A 91 40.94 -52.83 11.46
C PRO A 91 41.58 -51.66 10.69
N GLU A 92 40.84 -51.07 9.76
CA GLU A 92 41.25 -49.96 8.87
C GLU A 92 41.04 -48.57 9.51
N PHE A 93 40.58 -48.49 10.77
CA PHE A 93 40.21 -47.23 11.39
C PHE A 93 41.44 -46.37 11.77
N ASP A 94 41.66 -45.28 11.04
CA ASP A 94 42.64 -44.26 11.39
C ASP A 94 42.02 -43.14 12.24
N LEU A 95 42.29 -43.20 13.55
CA LEU A 95 41.87 -42.19 14.52
C LEU A 95 42.29 -40.77 14.14
N LYS A 96 43.46 -40.59 13.49
CA LYS A 96 43.99 -39.28 13.15
C LYS A 96 43.20 -38.67 11.99
N GLN A 97 42.88 -39.47 10.98
CA GLN A 97 42.09 -39.05 9.83
C GLN A 97 40.65 -38.70 10.24
N GLU A 98 40.01 -39.55 11.04
CA GLU A 98 38.63 -39.31 11.48
C GLU A 98 38.51 -38.10 12.43
N LYS A 99 39.50 -37.85 13.29
CA LYS A 99 39.54 -36.59 14.07
C LYS A 99 39.67 -35.35 13.19
N ALA A 100 40.46 -35.42 12.12
CA ALA A 100 40.57 -34.31 11.17
C ALA A 100 39.24 -34.07 10.45
N ARG A 101 38.55 -35.15 10.06
CA ARG A 101 37.23 -35.10 9.44
C ARG A 101 36.16 -34.53 10.37
N LEU A 102 36.12 -34.97 11.63
CA LEU A 102 35.21 -34.44 12.66
C LEU A 102 35.43 -32.94 12.85
N LYS A 103 36.69 -32.51 13.01
CA LYS A 103 37.01 -31.08 13.20
C LYS A 103 36.59 -30.23 11.99
N GLN A 104 36.71 -30.77 10.78
CA GLN A 104 36.23 -30.10 9.57
C GLN A 104 34.70 -30.00 9.57
N ALA A 105 34.00 -31.09 9.87
CA ALA A 105 32.54 -31.11 9.95
C ALA A 105 31.99 -30.17 11.04
N GLU A 106 32.64 -30.10 12.21
CA GLU A 106 32.29 -29.16 13.28
C GLU A 106 32.48 -27.70 12.83
N LYS A 107 33.54 -27.41 12.06
CA LYS A 107 33.78 -26.09 11.50
C LYS A 107 32.72 -25.72 10.45
N ASP A 108 32.37 -26.66 9.58
CA ASP A 108 31.34 -26.48 8.56
C ASP A 108 29.97 -26.25 9.21
N LEU A 109 29.63 -27.04 10.24
CA LEU A 109 28.40 -26.86 11.03
C LEU A 109 28.36 -25.51 11.74
N SER A 110 29.48 -25.08 12.34
CA SER A 110 29.57 -23.76 12.97
C SER A 110 29.42 -22.62 11.95
N SER A 111 29.81 -22.82 10.70
CA SER A 111 29.72 -21.80 9.65
C SER A 111 28.29 -21.56 9.15
N LEU A 112 27.42 -22.56 9.28
CA LEU A 112 25.99 -22.46 8.94
C LEU A 112 25.23 -21.52 9.88
N GLY A 113 25.83 -21.17 11.03
CA GLY A 113 25.20 -20.29 12.02
C GLY A 113 24.05 -20.97 12.75
N LYS A 114 23.23 -20.15 13.43
CA LYS A 114 22.06 -20.66 14.17
C LYS A 114 20.89 -20.82 13.22
N VAL A 115 20.29 -22.01 13.19
CA VAL A 115 19.04 -22.25 12.46
C VAL A 115 17.94 -21.38 13.08
N ASN A 116 17.29 -20.56 12.27
CA ASN A 116 16.11 -19.79 12.70
C ASN A 116 14.87 -20.71 12.63
N PRO A 117 14.29 -21.12 13.76
CA PRO A 117 13.12 -22.00 13.77
C PRO A 117 11.86 -21.33 13.20
N LEU A 118 11.80 -19.99 13.18
CA LEU A 118 10.66 -19.22 12.67
C LEU A 118 10.75 -18.94 11.18
N ALA A 119 11.87 -19.27 10.52
CA ALA A 119 12.11 -18.89 9.12
C ALA A 119 11.02 -19.38 8.16
N LEU A 120 10.46 -20.56 8.42
CA LEU A 120 9.41 -21.12 7.56
C LEU A 120 8.07 -20.39 7.73
N GLU A 121 7.76 -19.93 8.94
CA GLU A 121 6.55 -19.15 9.23
C GLU A 121 6.69 -17.72 8.70
N GLU A 122 7.86 -17.09 8.90
CA GLU A 122 8.18 -15.77 8.39
C GLU A 122 8.14 -15.73 6.85
N TYR A 123 8.68 -16.76 6.18
CA TYR A 123 8.61 -16.89 4.74
C TYR A 123 7.16 -16.94 4.24
N LYS A 124 6.31 -17.78 4.84
CA LYS A 124 4.89 -17.90 4.47
C LYS A 124 4.14 -16.59 4.67
N ALA A 125 4.34 -15.93 5.81
CA ALA A 125 3.71 -14.63 6.09
C ALA A 125 4.17 -13.53 5.10
N LEU A 126 5.43 -13.56 4.70
CA LEU A 126 5.98 -12.62 3.71
C LEU A 126 5.44 -12.91 2.31
N GLU A 127 5.30 -14.18 1.94
CA GLU A 127 4.73 -14.63 0.67
C GLU A 127 3.26 -14.21 0.55
N GLU A 128 2.43 -14.46 1.56
CA GLU A 128 1.03 -13.99 1.59
C GLU A 128 0.92 -12.46 1.46
N ARG A 129 1.79 -11.72 2.17
CA ARG A 129 1.84 -10.26 2.08
C ARG A 129 2.27 -9.78 0.69
N TYR A 130 3.22 -10.47 0.07
CA TYR A 130 3.69 -10.17 -1.27
C TYR A 130 2.57 -10.38 -2.30
N GLU A 131 1.89 -11.53 -2.25
CA GLU A 131 0.78 -11.83 -3.17
C GLU A 131 -0.35 -10.81 -3.05
N PHE A 132 -0.73 -10.44 -1.82
CA PHE A 132 -1.73 -9.41 -1.57
C PHE A 132 -1.33 -8.06 -2.17
N LEU A 133 -0.10 -7.61 -1.90
CA LEU A 133 0.39 -6.32 -2.39
C LEU A 133 0.58 -6.30 -3.90
N SER A 134 1.01 -7.41 -4.51
CA SER A 134 1.15 -7.53 -5.95
C SER A 134 -0.21 -7.41 -6.64
N THR A 135 -1.22 -8.10 -6.12
CA THR A 135 -2.60 -8.04 -6.64
C THR A 135 -3.14 -6.61 -6.55
N GLN A 136 -2.95 -5.93 -5.41
CA GLN A 136 -3.38 -4.53 -5.26
C GLN A 136 -2.64 -3.58 -6.19
N LEU A 137 -1.35 -3.82 -6.44
CA LEU A 137 -0.57 -3.02 -7.37
C LEU A 137 -1.13 -3.16 -8.78
N ASP A 138 -1.38 -4.39 -9.23
CA ASP A 138 -1.91 -4.68 -10.56
C ASP A 138 -3.29 -4.02 -10.75
N ASP A 139 -4.17 -4.07 -9.74
CA ASP A 139 -5.47 -3.41 -9.77
C ASP A 139 -5.35 -1.89 -9.93
N VAL A 140 -4.42 -1.24 -9.23
CA VAL A 140 -4.19 0.20 -9.33
C VAL A 140 -3.59 0.57 -10.69
N GLU A 141 -2.66 -0.23 -11.21
CA GLU A 141 -2.09 -0.01 -12.53
C GLU A 141 -3.14 -0.11 -13.63
N GLN A 142 -4.04 -1.09 -13.54
CA GLN A 142 -5.15 -1.24 -14.46
C GLN A 142 -6.15 -0.09 -14.35
N ALA A 143 -6.55 0.30 -13.13
CA ALA A 143 -7.47 1.42 -12.93
C ALA A 143 -6.90 2.74 -13.47
N ARG A 144 -5.58 2.97 -13.33
CA ARG A 144 -4.90 4.14 -13.91
C ARG A 144 -4.99 4.12 -15.44
N LYS A 145 -4.77 2.95 -16.05
CA LYS A 145 -4.87 2.79 -17.50
C LYS A 145 -6.29 3.11 -17.98
N ASP A 146 -7.29 2.49 -17.35
CA ASP A 146 -8.70 2.70 -17.72
C ASP A 146 -9.12 4.17 -17.59
N LEU A 147 -8.67 4.87 -16.54
CA LEU A 147 -8.91 6.31 -16.39
C LEU A 147 -8.22 7.15 -17.47
N THR A 148 -7.04 6.75 -17.92
CA THR A 148 -6.32 7.44 -18.99
C THR A 148 -7.07 7.30 -20.31
N ASP A 149 -7.55 6.09 -20.62
CA ASP A 149 -8.33 5.82 -21.82
C ASP A 149 -9.65 6.64 -21.81
N VAL A 150 -10.32 6.74 -20.65
CA VAL A 150 -11.53 7.58 -20.51
C VAL A 150 -11.22 9.07 -20.73
N ILE A 151 -10.07 9.57 -20.25
CA ILE A 151 -9.66 10.96 -20.48
C ILE A 151 -9.45 11.20 -21.98
N GLU A 152 -8.78 10.29 -22.68
CA GLU A 152 -8.55 10.40 -24.12
C GLU A 152 -9.86 10.42 -24.92
N ASP A 153 -10.82 9.55 -24.55
CA ASP A 153 -12.14 9.52 -25.18
C ASP A 153 -12.93 10.82 -24.95
N VAL A 154 -12.89 11.34 -23.71
CA VAL A 154 -13.54 12.61 -23.35
C VAL A 154 -12.90 13.77 -24.11
N ASP A 155 -11.57 13.84 -24.16
CA ASP A 155 -10.86 14.89 -24.88
C ASP A 155 -11.14 14.85 -26.38
N ALA A 156 -11.18 13.65 -26.99
CA ALA A 156 -11.58 13.49 -28.38
C ALA A 156 -13.01 14.00 -28.62
N LYS A 157 -13.94 13.73 -27.67
CA LYS A 157 -15.31 14.21 -27.77
C LYS A 157 -15.41 15.73 -27.62
N ILE A 158 -14.68 16.31 -26.68
CA ILE A 158 -14.62 17.76 -26.47
C ILE A 158 -14.06 18.44 -27.73
N LEU A 159 -12.96 17.91 -28.28
CA LEU A 159 -12.35 18.41 -29.51
C LEU A 159 -13.35 18.42 -30.67
N GLN A 160 -14.09 17.33 -30.84
CA GLN A 160 -15.12 17.24 -31.87
C GLN A 160 -16.22 18.29 -31.66
N LEU A 161 -16.82 18.34 -30.47
CA LEU A 161 -17.90 19.28 -30.15
C LEU A 161 -17.47 20.74 -30.31
N PHE A 162 -16.25 21.08 -29.87
CA PHE A 162 -15.70 22.41 -30.04
C PHE A 162 -15.47 22.74 -31.51
N THR A 163 -14.90 21.81 -32.28
CA THR A 163 -14.64 22.01 -33.72
C THR A 163 -15.94 22.23 -34.48
N ASP A 164 -16.95 21.40 -34.22
CA ASP A 164 -18.27 21.53 -34.84
C ASP A 164 -18.90 22.88 -34.48
N ALA A 165 -18.92 23.24 -33.19
CA ALA A 165 -19.45 24.51 -32.72
C ALA A 165 -18.69 25.71 -33.31
N TRP A 166 -17.37 25.63 -33.41
CA TRP A 166 -16.55 26.67 -34.03
C TRP A 166 -16.92 26.89 -35.49
N LEU A 167 -17.04 25.81 -36.27
CA LEU A 167 -17.41 25.89 -37.69
C LEU A 167 -18.80 26.49 -37.88
N ASP A 168 -19.76 26.10 -37.03
CA ASP A 168 -21.12 26.65 -37.05
C ASP A 168 -21.11 28.17 -36.78
N VAL A 169 -20.41 28.61 -35.72
CA VAL A 169 -20.31 30.02 -35.34
C VAL A 169 -19.53 30.83 -36.37
N GLN A 170 -18.46 30.27 -36.92
CA GLN A 170 -17.64 30.91 -37.95
C GLN A 170 -18.44 31.13 -39.24
N ALA A 171 -19.35 30.22 -39.60
CA ALA A 171 -20.22 30.37 -40.77
C ALA A 171 -21.36 31.39 -40.55
N GLU A 172 -21.88 31.51 -39.33
CA GLU A 172 -22.95 32.47 -39.01
C GLU A 172 -22.43 33.90 -38.77
N PHE A 173 -21.22 34.06 -38.22
CA PHE A 173 -20.69 35.37 -37.84
C PHE A 173 -20.66 36.39 -38.98
N PRO A 174 -20.16 36.09 -40.20
CA PRO A 174 -20.19 37.04 -41.32
C PRO A 174 -21.60 37.48 -41.71
N LYS A 175 -22.58 36.58 -41.61
CA LYS A 175 -24.00 36.87 -41.94
C LYS A 175 -24.57 37.87 -40.94
N VAL A 176 -24.39 37.61 -39.64
CA VAL A 176 -24.83 38.51 -38.55
C VAL A 176 -24.11 39.85 -38.62
N PHE A 177 -22.81 39.83 -38.90
CA PHE A 177 -22.00 41.03 -38.99
C PHE A 177 -22.45 41.93 -40.15
N ALA A 178 -22.76 41.36 -41.32
CA ALA A 178 -23.25 42.11 -42.48
C ALA A 178 -24.61 42.77 -42.22
N THR A 179 -25.49 42.15 -41.42
CA THR A 179 -26.78 42.76 -41.01
C THR A 179 -26.57 43.96 -40.09
N LEU A 180 -25.60 43.88 -39.17
CA LEU A 180 -25.28 44.96 -38.24
C LEU A 180 -24.43 46.07 -38.87
N PHE A 181 -23.61 45.75 -39.87
CA PHE A 181 -22.74 46.67 -40.59
C PHE A 181 -22.89 46.46 -42.10
N PRO A 182 -23.91 47.07 -42.75
CA PRO A 182 -24.06 46.99 -44.20
C PRO A 182 -22.80 47.51 -44.92
N GLY A 183 -22.20 46.67 -45.75
CA GLY A 183 -20.94 46.96 -46.45
C GLY A 183 -19.66 46.78 -45.63
N GLY A 184 -19.77 46.23 -44.41
CA GLY A 184 -18.63 45.77 -43.60
C GLY A 184 -18.40 44.26 -43.71
N GLU A 185 -17.21 43.81 -43.35
CA GLU A 185 -16.81 42.40 -43.33
C GLU A 185 -16.31 42.01 -41.94
N GLY A 186 -16.78 40.88 -41.42
CA GLY A 186 -16.32 40.32 -40.15
C GLY A 186 -15.82 38.90 -40.34
N ARG A 187 -14.71 38.55 -39.67
CA ARG A 187 -14.18 37.17 -39.66
C ARG A 187 -13.74 36.77 -38.25
N LEU A 188 -13.94 35.49 -37.96
CA LEU A 188 -13.40 34.84 -36.77
C LEU A 188 -12.18 34.02 -37.17
N VAL A 189 -11.08 34.21 -36.44
CA VAL A 189 -9.78 33.58 -36.73
C VAL A 189 -9.27 32.92 -35.44
N LEU A 190 -8.78 31.68 -35.55
CA LEU A 190 -8.09 31.01 -34.46
C LEU A 190 -6.65 31.52 -34.41
N THR A 191 -6.14 31.85 -33.22
CA THR A 191 -4.73 32.23 -33.07
C THR A 191 -3.79 31.08 -33.39
N GLU A 192 -4.18 29.86 -33.03
CA GLU A 192 -3.42 28.63 -33.22
C GLU A 192 -4.33 27.51 -33.78
N PRO A 193 -4.55 27.45 -35.10
CA PRO A 193 -5.48 26.49 -35.71
C PRO A 193 -5.13 25.01 -35.47
N GLY A 194 -3.89 24.71 -35.08
CA GLY A 194 -3.42 23.36 -34.78
C GLY A 194 -3.74 22.86 -33.37
N SER A 195 -4.22 23.73 -32.47
CA SER A 195 -4.56 23.36 -31.09
C SER A 195 -5.92 23.91 -30.69
N MET A 196 -6.99 23.20 -31.05
CA MET A 196 -8.38 23.64 -30.84
C MET A 196 -8.74 23.88 -29.36
N LEU A 197 -8.11 23.17 -28.43
CA LEU A 197 -8.42 23.29 -26.99
C LEU A 197 -7.72 24.47 -26.31
N THR A 198 -6.57 24.91 -26.84
CA THR A 198 -5.77 25.99 -26.23
C THR A 198 -5.70 27.26 -27.08
N THR A 199 -6.21 27.22 -28.31
CA THR A 199 -6.23 28.38 -29.20
C THR A 199 -7.09 29.51 -28.64
N GLY A 200 -6.61 30.74 -28.80
CA GLY A 200 -7.44 31.93 -28.67
C GLY A 200 -8.34 32.11 -29.90
N ILE A 201 -9.37 32.93 -29.72
CA ILE A 201 -10.28 33.38 -30.79
C ILE A 201 -10.04 34.87 -31.00
N GLU A 202 -9.58 35.24 -32.21
CA GLU A 202 -9.49 36.64 -32.65
C GLU A 202 -10.71 37.01 -33.48
N VAL A 203 -11.33 38.13 -33.11
CA VAL A 203 -12.42 38.76 -33.86
C VAL A 203 -11.84 39.89 -34.69
N GLU A 204 -11.92 39.76 -36.01
CA GLU A 204 -11.51 40.79 -36.94
C GLU A 204 -12.73 41.42 -37.61
N ALA A 205 -12.79 42.74 -37.56
CA ALA A 205 -13.89 43.51 -38.10
C ALA A 205 -13.38 44.59 -39.04
N ARG A 206 -14.09 44.75 -40.15
CA ARG A 206 -13.88 45.78 -41.15
C ARG A 206 -15.16 46.58 -41.32
N PRO A 207 -15.29 47.72 -40.63
CA PRO A 207 -16.41 48.65 -40.85
C PRO A 207 -16.39 49.23 -42.28
N PRO A 208 -17.54 49.70 -42.79
CA PRO A 208 -17.66 50.25 -44.14
C PRO A 208 -16.65 51.40 -44.36
N GLY A 209 -15.83 51.28 -45.40
CA GLY A 209 -14.81 52.28 -45.76
C GLY A 209 -13.52 52.29 -44.92
N LYS A 210 -13.33 51.35 -43.97
CA LYS A 210 -12.13 51.26 -43.14
C LYS A 210 -11.31 49.98 -43.42
N LYS A 211 -10.05 49.97 -42.99
CA LYS A 211 -9.17 48.78 -43.00
C LYS A 211 -9.58 47.80 -41.88
N VAL A 212 -9.28 46.52 -42.07
CA VAL A 212 -9.51 45.46 -41.08
C VAL A 212 -8.74 45.80 -39.79
N LYS A 213 -9.41 45.68 -38.65
CA LYS A 213 -8.84 45.92 -37.32
C LYS A 213 -9.24 44.79 -36.37
N ARG A 214 -8.36 44.50 -35.41
CA ARG A 214 -8.67 43.67 -34.24
C ARG A 214 -9.68 44.39 -33.34
N LEU A 215 -10.50 43.63 -32.61
CA LEU A 215 -11.49 44.16 -31.66
C LEU A 215 -10.93 45.21 -30.69
N SER A 216 -9.67 45.05 -30.25
CA SER A 216 -8.99 46.00 -29.35
C SER A 216 -8.70 47.37 -29.98
N LEU A 217 -8.77 47.49 -31.30
CA LEU A 217 -8.42 48.69 -32.07
C LEU A 217 -9.65 49.43 -32.64
N LEU A 218 -10.86 49.02 -32.25
CA LEU A 218 -12.13 49.63 -32.68
C LEU A 218 -12.57 50.76 -31.73
N SER A 219 -13.44 51.64 -32.22
CA SER A 219 -14.08 52.66 -31.38
C SER A 219 -15.07 52.02 -30.37
N GLY A 220 -15.42 52.73 -29.29
CA GLY A 220 -16.27 52.17 -28.21
C GLY A 220 -17.60 51.58 -28.71
N GLY A 221 -18.31 52.28 -29.60
CA GLY A 221 -19.56 51.79 -30.20
C GLY A 221 -19.35 50.63 -31.18
N GLU A 222 -18.31 50.68 -32.02
CA GLU A 222 -17.97 49.60 -32.95
C GLU A 222 -17.55 48.31 -32.20
N LYS A 223 -16.86 48.46 -31.06
CA LYS A 223 -16.46 47.35 -30.18
C LYS A 223 -17.69 46.66 -29.56
N SER A 224 -18.63 47.43 -29.02
CA SER A 224 -19.86 46.89 -28.43
C SER A 224 -20.73 46.16 -29.44
N LEU A 225 -20.92 46.72 -30.64
CA LEU A 225 -21.65 46.03 -31.70
C LEU A 225 -20.96 44.77 -32.20
N THR A 226 -19.63 44.79 -32.33
CA THR A 226 -18.88 43.62 -32.80
C THR A 226 -18.97 42.48 -31.78
N ALA A 227 -18.92 42.79 -30.47
CA ALA A 227 -19.15 41.82 -29.41
C ALA A 227 -20.58 41.26 -29.45
N LEU A 228 -21.58 42.12 -29.67
CA LEU A 228 -22.97 41.72 -29.80
C LEU A 228 -23.22 40.86 -31.06
N ALA A 229 -22.55 41.16 -32.17
CA ALA A 229 -22.55 40.35 -33.38
C ALA A 229 -22.01 38.94 -33.10
N MET A 230 -20.95 38.82 -32.30
CA MET A 230 -20.38 37.54 -31.89
C MET A 230 -21.36 36.75 -31.02
N LEU A 231 -22.00 37.39 -30.03
CA LEU A 231 -23.01 36.74 -29.19
C LEU A 231 -24.21 36.24 -30.01
N VAL A 232 -24.72 37.07 -30.93
CA VAL A 232 -25.84 36.68 -31.79
C VAL A 232 -25.44 35.57 -32.78
N ALA A 233 -24.21 35.55 -33.28
CA ALA A 233 -23.71 34.46 -34.11
C ALA A 233 -23.66 33.13 -33.34
N ILE A 234 -23.24 33.16 -32.06
CA ILE A 234 -23.29 32.00 -31.17
C ILE A 234 -24.73 31.52 -30.96
N PHE A 235 -25.67 32.44 -30.71
CA PHE A 235 -27.08 32.09 -30.52
C PHE A 235 -27.73 31.49 -31.77
N ARG A 236 -27.38 31.99 -32.97
CA ARG A 236 -27.88 31.41 -34.22
C ARG A 236 -27.28 30.04 -34.53
N ALA A 237 -25.99 29.85 -34.24
CA ALA A 237 -25.32 28.56 -34.42
C ALA A 237 -25.87 27.50 -33.45
N ARG A 238 -26.21 27.90 -32.21
CA ARG A 238 -26.73 27.02 -31.16
C ARG A 238 -27.94 27.69 -30.48
N PRO A 239 -29.16 27.52 -31.05
CA PRO A 239 -30.36 28.14 -30.51
C PRO A 239 -30.74 27.53 -29.15
N SER A 240 -30.97 28.40 -28.17
CA SER A 240 -31.48 28.07 -26.85
C SER A 240 -33.00 28.29 -26.80
N PRO A 241 -33.73 27.59 -25.92
CA PRO A 241 -35.17 27.78 -25.79
C PRO A 241 -35.57 29.21 -25.42
N PHE A 242 -34.74 29.89 -24.63
CA PHE A 242 -34.94 31.29 -24.28
C PHE A 242 -33.61 32.03 -24.06
N TYR A 243 -33.66 33.35 -24.20
CA TYR A 243 -32.57 34.28 -23.95
C TYR A 243 -33.03 35.41 -23.03
N VAL A 244 -32.19 35.78 -22.08
CA VAL A 244 -32.39 36.95 -21.21
C VAL A 244 -31.30 37.97 -21.52
N MET A 245 -31.68 39.19 -21.85
CA MET A 245 -30.75 40.27 -22.17
C MET A 245 -31.06 41.46 -21.28
N ASP A 246 -30.05 41.97 -20.59
CA ASP A 246 -30.17 43.07 -19.64
C ASP A 246 -29.38 44.29 -20.13
N GLU A 247 -30.11 45.34 -20.53
CA GLU A 247 -29.60 46.64 -21.01
C GLU A 247 -28.44 46.56 -22.02
N VAL A 248 -28.44 45.54 -22.87
CA VAL A 248 -27.37 45.27 -23.84
C VAL A 248 -27.22 46.39 -24.88
N GLU A 249 -28.24 47.22 -25.04
CA GLU A 249 -28.29 48.33 -25.98
C GLU A 249 -27.90 49.70 -25.40
N ALA A 250 -27.59 49.82 -24.11
CA ALA A 250 -27.38 51.11 -23.43
C ALA A 250 -26.23 51.95 -24.01
N ALA A 251 -25.27 51.32 -24.69
CA ALA A 251 -24.13 51.97 -25.31
C ALA A 251 -24.28 52.20 -26.83
N LEU A 252 -25.47 51.95 -27.39
CA LEU A 252 -25.72 52.04 -28.83
C LEU A 252 -26.40 53.36 -29.21
N ASP A 253 -26.07 53.87 -30.40
CA ASP A 253 -26.76 55.00 -31.00
C ASP A 253 -28.08 54.58 -31.68
N ASP A 254 -28.93 55.54 -32.05
CA ASP A 254 -30.25 55.28 -32.62
C ASP A 254 -30.22 54.42 -33.90
N VAL A 255 -29.16 54.56 -34.70
CA VAL A 255 -29.00 53.80 -35.95
C VAL A 255 -28.69 52.35 -35.66
N ASN A 256 -27.73 52.09 -34.77
CA ASN A 256 -27.35 50.71 -34.44
C ASN A 256 -28.36 50.02 -33.53
N LEU A 257 -29.08 50.76 -32.68
CA LEU A 257 -30.21 50.25 -31.89
C LEU A 257 -31.28 49.63 -32.80
N ARG A 258 -31.64 50.30 -33.90
CA ARG A 258 -32.59 49.76 -34.89
C ARG A 258 -32.08 48.48 -35.57
N ARG A 259 -30.77 48.36 -35.81
CA ARG A 259 -30.16 47.15 -36.39
C ARG A 259 -30.18 45.99 -35.41
N LEU A 260 -29.89 46.26 -34.13
CA LEU A 260 -30.02 45.26 -33.07
C LEU A 260 -31.46 44.76 -32.93
N ILE A 261 -32.43 45.67 -32.94
CA ILE A 261 -33.85 45.31 -32.88
C ILE A 261 -34.23 44.41 -34.06
N ALA A 262 -33.75 44.69 -35.27
CA ALA A 262 -33.98 43.84 -36.44
C ALA A 262 -33.45 42.40 -36.22
N LEU A 263 -32.27 42.25 -35.58
CA LEU A 263 -31.77 40.93 -35.21
C LEU A 263 -32.64 40.24 -34.15
N PHE A 264 -33.14 40.96 -33.14
CA PHE A 264 -34.07 40.40 -32.16
C PHE A 264 -35.36 39.92 -32.82
N VAL A 265 -35.83 40.62 -33.86
CA VAL A 265 -36.99 40.19 -34.67
C VAL A 265 -36.73 38.89 -35.42
N GLU A 266 -35.50 38.65 -35.86
CA GLU A 266 -35.14 37.38 -36.48
C GLU A 266 -35.00 36.28 -35.43
N LEU A 267 -34.27 36.52 -34.34
CA LEU A 267 -34.04 35.53 -33.28
C LEU A 267 -35.34 35.06 -32.60
N ARG A 268 -36.33 35.95 -32.45
CA ARG A 268 -37.62 35.57 -31.85
C ARG A 268 -38.45 34.58 -32.67
N LYS A 269 -38.08 34.29 -33.92
CA LYS A 269 -38.78 33.28 -34.73
C LYS A 269 -38.58 31.89 -34.15
N ASP A 270 -37.40 31.64 -33.59
CA ASP A 270 -36.96 30.31 -33.15
C ASP A 270 -36.77 30.22 -31.63
N SER A 271 -36.64 31.35 -30.92
CA SER A 271 -36.37 31.39 -29.47
C SER A 271 -37.20 32.44 -28.72
N GLN A 272 -37.47 32.21 -27.43
CA GLN A 272 -38.10 33.22 -26.58
C GLN A 272 -37.08 34.28 -26.12
N LEU A 273 -37.36 35.56 -26.34
CA LEU A 273 -36.49 36.66 -25.89
C LEU A 273 -37.15 37.42 -24.73
N ILE A 274 -36.41 37.58 -23.63
CA ILE A 274 -36.73 38.43 -22.49
C ILE A 274 -35.70 39.55 -22.48
N VAL A 275 -36.13 40.78 -22.74
CA VAL A 275 -35.23 41.94 -22.81
C VAL A 275 -35.61 42.93 -21.72
N ILE A 276 -34.66 43.25 -20.85
CA ILE A 276 -34.75 44.29 -19.84
C ILE A 276 -34.12 45.54 -20.44
N THR A 277 -34.91 46.61 -20.56
CA THR A 277 -34.48 47.82 -21.26
C THR A 277 -35.28 49.04 -20.80
N HIS A 278 -34.67 50.21 -20.92
CA HIS A 278 -35.32 51.52 -20.82
C HIS A 278 -35.47 52.21 -22.19
N GLN A 279 -35.05 51.56 -23.28
CA GLN A 279 -35.04 52.13 -24.63
C GLN A 279 -36.40 51.96 -25.32
N LYS A 280 -37.07 53.08 -25.63
CA LYS A 280 -38.39 53.08 -26.29
C LYS A 280 -38.42 52.27 -27.59
N PRO A 281 -37.44 52.38 -28.51
CA PRO A 281 -37.46 51.61 -29.75
C PRO A 281 -37.45 50.09 -29.53
N THR A 282 -36.78 49.59 -28.48
CA THR A 282 -36.77 48.16 -28.14
C THR A 282 -38.13 47.73 -27.58
N MET A 283 -38.72 48.57 -26.71
CA MET A 283 -40.05 48.33 -26.13
C MET A 283 -41.15 48.24 -27.20
N ASP A 284 -41.08 49.07 -28.24
CA ASP A 284 -42.08 49.17 -29.30
C ASP A 284 -42.22 47.87 -30.11
N VAL A 285 -41.17 47.05 -30.16
CA VAL A 285 -41.14 45.80 -30.95
C VAL A 285 -41.51 44.57 -30.11
N ALA A 286 -41.65 44.73 -28.79
CA ALA A 286 -42.02 43.65 -27.88
C ALA A 286 -43.47 43.18 -28.09
N ASN A 287 -43.74 41.89 -27.88
CA ASN A 287 -45.10 41.34 -27.90
C ASN A 287 -45.85 41.59 -26.59
N VAL A 288 -45.11 41.64 -25.48
CA VAL A 288 -45.62 41.88 -24.13
C VAL A 288 -44.59 42.75 -23.42
N LEU A 289 -45.06 43.81 -22.76
CA LEU A 289 -44.26 44.62 -21.86
C LEU A 289 -44.61 44.28 -20.41
N TYR A 290 -43.56 44.12 -19.60
CA TYR A 290 -43.67 44.01 -18.15
C TYR A 290 -43.07 45.27 -17.53
N GLY A 291 -43.91 46.13 -16.97
CA GLY A 291 -43.51 47.33 -16.24
C GLY A 291 -43.34 47.01 -14.76
N VAL A 292 -42.18 47.36 -14.21
CA VAL A 292 -41.91 47.22 -12.78
C VAL A 292 -42.14 48.57 -12.10
N THR A 293 -43.03 48.62 -11.11
CA THR A 293 -43.34 49.84 -10.34
C THR A 293 -43.14 49.59 -8.86
N MET A 294 -42.53 50.54 -8.16
CA MET A 294 -42.47 50.53 -6.69
C MET A 294 -43.47 51.54 -6.16
N ARG A 295 -44.34 51.12 -5.22
CA ARG A 295 -45.11 52.06 -4.41
C ARG A 295 -44.23 52.51 -3.24
N GLY A 296 -44.60 53.62 -2.58
CA GLY A 296 -43.83 54.22 -1.48
C GLY A 296 -43.66 53.33 -0.23
N ASP A 297 -44.19 52.11 -0.25
CA ASP A 297 -44.02 51.05 0.75
C ASP A 297 -42.80 50.15 0.48
N GLY A 298 -42.04 50.38 -0.61
CA GLY A 298 -40.86 49.59 -0.98
C GLY A 298 -41.19 48.22 -1.57
N ILE A 299 -42.47 47.93 -1.82
CA ILE A 299 -42.90 46.67 -2.43
C ILE A 299 -42.96 46.86 -3.95
N THR A 300 -42.21 46.03 -4.66
CA THR A 300 -42.20 46.02 -6.12
C THR A 300 -43.43 45.28 -6.66
N ARG A 301 -44.19 45.91 -7.55
CA ARG A 301 -45.31 45.30 -8.29
C ARG A 301 -45.03 45.29 -9.78
N VAL A 302 -45.32 44.16 -10.41
CA VAL A 302 -45.19 43.97 -11.86
C VAL A 302 -46.56 44.21 -12.51
N ILE A 303 -46.58 45.07 -13.51
CA ILE A 303 -47.73 45.34 -14.37
C ILE A 303 -47.39 44.78 -15.75
N SER A 304 -48.33 44.13 -16.42
CA SER A 304 -48.11 43.55 -17.75
C SER A 304 -49.07 44.15 -18.77
N GLN A 305 -48.58 44.48 -19.95
CA GLN A 305 -49.39 44.97 -21.08
C GLN A 305 -49.03 44.17 -22.33
N ARG A 306 -50.04 43.66 -23.03
CA ARG A 306 -49.85 43.01 -24.33
C ARG A 306 -49.83 44.09 -25.43
N MET A 307 -48.85 44.01 -26.32
CA MET A 307 -48.68 44.98 -27.41
C MET A 307 -49.28 44.40 -28.69
N THR A 308 -50.16 45.16 -29.35
CA THR A 308 -50.70 44.80 -30.67
C THR A 308 -49.84 45.49 -31.75
N PRO A 309 -49.45 44.81 -32.85
CA PRO A 309 -48.72 45.45 -33.94
C PRO A 309 -49.65 46.43 -34.68
N GLY A 310 -49.75 47.68 -34.19
CA GLY A 310 -50.63 48.71 -34.74
C GLY A 310 -50.98 49.88 -33.80
N ASP A 311 -50.77 49.75 -32.50
CA ASP A 311 -51.27 50.75 -31.52
C ASP A 311 -50.43 52.05 -31.41
N LEU A 312 -49.36 52.22 -32.19
CA LEU A 312 -48.48 53.39 -32.13
C LEU A 312 -49.00 54.63 -32.88
N ALA A 313 -50.20 54.58 -33.47
CA ALA A 313 -50.79 55.72 -34.17
C ALA A 313 -51.64 56.65 -33.29
N ASN A 314 -52.00 56.27 -32.05
CA ASN A 314 -52.80 57.12 -31.17
C ASN A 314 -52.35 57.01 -29.70
N PRO A 315 -51.88 58.10 -29.07
CA PRO A 315 -51.70 58.10 -27.62
C PRO A 315 -53.08 57.96 -26.94
N PRO A 316 -53.18 57.26 -25.80
CA PRO A 316 -54.43 57.18 -25.06
C PRO A 316 -54.83 58.56 -24.56
N ALA A 317 -56.10 58.92 -24.76
CA ALA A 317 -56.68 60.16 -24.24
C ALA A 317 -56.58 60.19 -22.70
N PRO A 318 -56.37 61.37 -22.09
CA PRO A 318 -56.29 61.47 -20.64
C PRO A 318 -57.64 61.07 -20.03
N GLN A 319 -57.62 60.04 -19.19
CA GLN A 319 -58.79 59.64 -18.42
C GLN A 319 -59.15 60.77 -17.46
N SER A 320 -60.37 61.29 -17.63
CA SER A 320 -61.02 62.22 -16.72
C SER A 320 -61.10 61.61 -15.33
N SER A 321 -60.52 62.33 -14.36
CA SER A 321 -60.80 62.17 -12.94
C SER A 321 -62.31 62.18 -12.71
N GLN A 322 -62.83 61.09 -12.16
CA GLN A 322 -64.07 61.11 -11.41
C GLN A 322 -63.82 60.60 -10.00
N SER A 323 -64.31 61.46 -9.11
CA SER A 323 -64.46 61.49 -7.65
C SER A 323 -64.72 60.17 -6.95
#